data_AF-A0A538IZF2-F1
#
_entry.id   AF-A0A538IZF2-F1
#
_cell.length_a   1.000
_cell.length_b   1.000
_cell.length_c   1.000
_cell.angle_alpha   90.00
_cell.angle_beta   90.00
_cell.angle_gamma   90.00
#
_symmetry.space_group_name_H-M   'P 1'
#
loop_
_entity.id
_entity.type
_entity.pdbx_description
1 polymer ?
#
loop_
_entity_poly.entity_id
_entity_poly.type
_entity_poly.pdbx_seq_one_letter_code
_entity_poly.pdbx_strand_id
1 'polypeptide(L)'
;MPDLAERCVDAINELTGRHPGHRAAHARGILCAGTFTPAPDASALTAAPHLQGEPVRVTVRFSNGSGDPTRPDNDRREGRGMATKFYLADGSTTDIVALSLPCFFVRTPEDFIDFALARKPDPGTGNPDMEKVGAFLGEHPETGAALQYILPALIPPRSYATCVYNSIHSFRLTPGDGDGRWVRYRWVPEAGVENLPEEEIEGASAEYLQEDIRERLDDGVRFRLVARVAAEGDAVDDPTVPWPDGEREELELGELELTGLDTTRETGDDVLVFDPTRVTSGIEPSDDPILHIRSYAYSVSV
;
A
#
# COMPACT_ATOMS: atom_id res chain seq x y z
N MET A 1 18.69 4.76 12.61
CA MET A 1 17.61 4.50 11.63
C MET A 1 18.09 3.68 10.43
N PRO A 2 19.21 3.98 9.73
CA PRO A 2 19.65 3.18 8.58
C PRO A 2 19.86 1.69 8.88
N ASP A 3 20.55 1.37 9.99
CA ASP A 3 20.75 -0.01 10.46
C ASP A 3 19.43 -0.76 10.73
N LEU A 4 18.43 -0.08 11.31
CA LEU A 4 17.12 -0.66 11.57
C LEU A 4 16.37 -0.96 10.27
N ALA A 5 16.48 -0.08 9.27
CA ALA A 5 15.86 -0.27 7.96
C ALA A 5 16.48 -1.45 7.20
N GLU A 6 17.80 -1.59 7.23
CA GLU A 6 18.51 -2.75 6.66
C GLU A 6 18.05 -4.04 7.33
N ARG A 7 17.93 -4.06 8.66
CA ARG A 7 17.41 -5.22 9.41
C ARG A 7 15.96 -5.56 9.05
N CYS A 8 15.09 -4.58 8.81
CA CYS A 8 13.74 -4.82 8.30
C CYS A 8 13.77 -5.50 6.93
N VAL A 9 14.62 -5.01 6.02
CA VAL A 9 14.78 -5.60 4.67
C VAL A 9 15.37 -7.01 4.76
N ASP A 10 16.34 -7.24 5.62
CA ASP A 10 16.89 -8.57 5.88
C ASP A 10 15.83 -9.52 6.43
N ALA A 11 14.99 -9.09 7.37
CA ALA A 11 13.91 -9.90 7.91
C ALA A 11 12.87 -10.28 6.84
N ILE A 12 12.57 -9.40 5.89
CA ILE A 12 11.73 -9.73 4.73
C ILE A 12 12.43 -10.80 3.87
N ASN A 13 13.72 -10.63 3.59
CA ASN A 13 14.48 -11.60 2.81
C ASN A 13 14.57 -12.97 3.49
N GLU A 14 14.51 -13.05 4.81
CA GLU A 14 14.41 -14.32 5.54
C GLU A 14 13.04 -15.01 5.35
N LEU A 15 11.98 -14.25 5.07
CA LEU A 15 10.63 -14.79 4.77
C LEU A 15 10.53 -15.36 3.35
N THR A 16 11.02 -14.62 2.36
CA THR A 16 10.73 -14.88 0.94
C THR A 16 11.96 -15.19 0.09
N GLY A 17 13.16 -15.15 0.68
CA GLY A 17 14.43 -15.25 -0.03
C GLY A 17 14.89 -13.91 -0.63
N ARG A 18 16.20 -13.81 -0.89
CA ARG A 18 16.79 -12.69 -1.66
C ARG A 18 16.72 -12.99 -3.15
N HIS A 19 16.15 -12.08 -3.93
CA HIS A 19 15.99 -12.21 -5.37
C HIS A 19 16.70 -11.05 -6.07
N PRO A 20 17.94 -11.23 -6.56
CA PRO A 20 18.71 -10.16 -7.21
C PRO A 20 17.94 -9.53 -8.38
N GLY A 21 17.95 -8.19 -8.46
CA GLY A 21 17.19 -7.44 -9.46
C GLY A 21 15.70 -7.26 -9.14
N HIS A 22 15.23 -7.76 -8.00
CA HIS A 22 13.87 -7.57 -7.53
C HIS A 22 13.84 -6.87 -6.16
N ARG A 23 12.72 -6.21 -5.88
CA ARG A 23 12.45 -5.59 -4.58
C ARG A 23 12.37 -6.65 -3.49
N ALA A 24 12.90 -6.36 -2.30
CA ALA A 24 12.76 -7.24 -1.13
C ALA A 24 11.31 -7.51 -0.74
N ALA A 25 10.40 -6.55 -0.92
CA ALA A 25 8.95 -6.76 -0.84
C ALA A 25 8.29 -6.20 -2.11
N HIS A 26 7.11 -6.70 -2.47
CA HIS A 26 6.43 -6.28 -3.69
C HIS A 26 7.25 -6.52 -4.98
N ALA A 27 7.96 -7.64 -5.03
CA ALA A 27 8.87 -8.01 -6.12
C ALA A 27 8.15 -8.10 -7.47
N ARG A 28 6.97 -8.74 -7.50
CA ARG A 28 6.10 -8.84 -8.68
C ARG A 28 5.14 -7.65 -8.73
N GLY A 29 5.16 -6.92 -9.83
CA GLY A 29 4.27 -5.76 -10.04
C GLY A 29 4.33 -5.22 -11.46
N ILE A 30 3.46 -4.25 -11.74
CA ILE A 30 3.28 -3.65 -13.06
C ILE A 30 3.06 -2.15 -12.93
N LEU A 31 3.70 -1.39 -13.81
CA LEU A 31 3.58 0.06 -13.87
C LEU A 31 2.54 0.48 -14.92
N CYS A 32 1.69 1.41 -14.53
CA CYS A 32 0.65 2.01 -15.34
C CYS A 32 0.84 3.53 -15.37
N ALA A 33 0.64 4.13 -16.54
CA ALA A 33 0.56 5.57 -16.70
C ALA A 33 -0.89 6.04 -16.60
N GLY A 34 -1.09 7.25 -16.09
CA GLY A 34 -2.42 7.83 -16.02
C GLY A 34 -2.44 9.31 -15.66
N THR A 35 -3.64 9.77 -15.35
CA THR A 35 -3.93 11.14 -14.95
C THR A 35 -4.76 11.11 -13.68
N PHE A 36 -4.45 12.00 -12.74
CA PHE A 36 -5.28 12.28 -11.58
C PHE A 36 -5.94 13.64 -11.75
N THR A 37 -7.25 13.69 -11.62
CA THR A 37 -8.07 14.90 -11.68
C THR A 37 -8.61 15.19 -10.29
N PRO A 38 -8.21 16.30 -9.64
CA PRO A 38 -8.68 16.60 -8.29
C PRO A 38 -10.17 16.95 -8.26
N ALA A 39 -10.84 16.59 -7.17
CA ALA A 39 -12.23 16.94 -6.96
C ALA A 39 -12.38 18.48 -6.78
N PRO A 40 -13.50 19.09 -7.20
CA PRO A 40 -13.69 20.55 -7.13
C PRO A 40 -13.44 21.14 -5.74
N ASP A 41 -13.84 20.43 -4.69
CA ASP A 41 -13.75 20.90 -3.30
C ASP A 41 -12.45 20.47 -2.59
N ALA A 42 -11.56 19.71 -3.25
CA ALA A 42 -10.33 19.19 -2.64
C ALA A 42 -9.37 20.30 -2.21
N SER A 43 -9.36 21.43 -2.92
CA SER A 43 -8.52 22.60 -2.60
C SER A 43 -8.83 23.22 -1.23
N ALA A 44 -10.06 23.05 -0.73
CA ALA A 44 -10.45 23.52 0.59
C ALA A 44 -9.90 22.64 1.73
N LEU A 45 -9.37 21.46 1.41
CA LEU A 45 -8.89 20.48 2.39
C LEU A 45 -7.38 20.59 2.63
N THR A 46 -6.63 21.01 1.63
CA THR A 46 -5.16 21.04 1.68
C THR A 46 -4.58 22.01 0.67
N ALA A 47 -3.41 22.57 1.00
CA ALA A 47 -2.58 23.35 0.07
C ALA A 47 -1.79 22.49 -0.94
N ALA A 48 -1.99 21.17 -0.96
CA ALA A 48 -1.23 20.25 -1.81
C ALA A 48 -1.43 20.53 -3.31
N PRO A 49 -0.37 20.75 -4.11
CA PRO A 49 -0.49 21.16 -5.52
C PRO A 49 -1.31 20.22 -6.41
N HIS A 50 -1.25 18.90 -6.19
CA HIS A 50 -2.02 17.91 -6.96
C HIS A 50 -3.52 17.92 -6.64
N LEU A 51 -3.96 18.74 -5.68
CA LEU A 51 -5.36 18.88 -5.24
C LEU A 51 -5.93 20.29 -5.52
N GLN A 52 -5.24 21.10 -6.34
CA GLN A 52 -5.60 22.51 -6.60
C GLN A 52 -6.41 22.75 -7.90
N GLY A 53 -7.03 21.70 -8.46
CA GLY A 53 -7.98 21.83 -9.59
C GLY A 53 -7.45 21.39 -10.96
N GLU A 54 -6.15 21.51 -11.22
CA GLU A 54 -5.57 21.06 -12.50
C GLU A 54 -5.24 19.56 -12.48
N PRO A 55 -5.57 18.80 -13.54
CA PRO A 55 -5.14 17.41 -13.65
C PRO A 55 -3.62 17.27 -13.66
N VAL A 56 -3.11 16.25 -12.99
CA VAL A 56 -1.67 15.94 -12.95
C VAL A 56 -1.39 14.55 -13.52
N ARG A 57 -0.26 14.41 -14.20
CA ARG A 57 0.22 13.10 -14.63
C ARG A 57 0.55 12.26 -13.39
N VAL A 58 0.28 10.97 -13.48
CA VAL A 58 0.69 10.00 -12.46
C VAL A 58 1.33 8.76 -13.08
N THR A 59 2.13 8.07 -12.26
CA THR A 59 2.54 6.68 -12.51
C THR A 59 2.07 5.85 -11.32
N VAL A 60 1.39 4.74 -11.58
CA VAL A 60 0.88 3.81 -10.57
C VAL A 60 1.59 2.46 -10.70
N ARG A 61 2.00 1.88 -9.58
CA ARG A 61 2.50 0.51 -9.52
C ARG A 61 1.54 -0.38 -8.75
N PHE A 62 0.96 -1.36 -9.44
CA PHE A 62 0.29 -2.48 -8.78
C PHE A 62 1.28 -3.59 -8.44
N SER A 63 1.04 -4.34 -7.37
CA SER A 63 1.94 -5.41 -6.95
C SER A 63 1.31 -6.42 -6.01
N ASN A 64 1.89 -7.62 -5.96
CA ASN A 64 1.69 -8.56 -4.85
C ASN A 64 2.54 -8.12 -3.65
N GLY A 65 2.28 -8.64 -2.44
CA GLY A 65 3.03 -8.27 -1.23
C GLY A 65 4.42 -8.91 -1.13
N SER A 66 4.54 -10.17 -1.57
CA SER A 66 5.77 -10.98 -1.44
C SER A 66 7.02 -10.36 -2.09
N GLY A 67 8.16 -10.65 -1.48
CA GLY A 67 9.50 -10.48 -2.06
C GLY A 67 9.89 -11.54 -3.08
N ASP A 68 9.13 -12.63 -3.20
CA ASP A 68 9.36 -13.66 -4.21
C ASP A 68 8.67 -13.27 -5.53
N PRO A 69 9.41 -12.97 -6.62
CA PRO A 69 8.83 -12.59 -7.90
C PRO A 69 8.08 -13.74 -8.59
N THR A 70 8.24 -14.99 -8.13
CA THR A 70 7.57 -16.18 -8.67
C THR A 70 6.29 -16.52 -7.93
N ARG A 71 5.97 -15.78 -6.86
CA ARG A 71 4.76 -15.97 -6.06
C ARG A 71 3.51 -15.80 -6.95
N PRO A 72 2.59 -16.79 -6.99
CA PRO A 72 1.44 -16.71 -7.86
C PRO A 72 0.42 -15.70 -7.33
N ASP A 73 -0.30 -15.06 -8.26
CA ASP A 73 -1.28 -14.02 -7.98
C ASP A 73 -2.47 -14.51 -7.14
N ASN A 74 -2.75 -15.82 -7.14
CA ASN A 74 -3.83 -16.45 -6.37
C ASN A 74 -3.43 -16.87 -4.95
N ASP A 75 -2.23 -16.52 -4.48
CA ASP A 75 -1.81 -16.83 -3.11
C ASP A 75 -2.62 -16.04 -2.07
N ARG A 76 -3.14 -16.76 -1.07
CA ARG A 76 -4.03 -16.28 -0.01
C ARG A 76 -3.30 -15.63 1.17
N ARG A 77 -1.98 -15.48 1.09
CA ARG A 77 -1.14 -14.90 2.16
C ARG A 77 -0.67 -13.50 1.81
N GLU A 78 -1.03 -13.00 0.64
CA GLU A 78 -0.47 -11.80 0.05
C GLU A 78 -1.49 -10.66 0.12
N GLY A 79 -1.06 -9.49 0.59
CA GLY A 79 -1.76 -8.24 0.28
C GLY A 79 -1.49 -7.82 -1.16
N ARG A 80 -2.24 -6.85 -1.68
CA ARG A 80 -1.91 -6.17 -2.94
C ARG A 80 -1.49 -4.74 -2.65
N GLY A 81 -0.51 -4.22 -3.40
CA GLY A 81 -0.04 -2.85 -3.28
C GLY A 81 -0.48 -2.00 -4.46
N MET A 82 -0.82 -0.74 -4.19
CA MET A 82 -1.02 0.32 -5.17
C MET A 82 -0.21 1.54 -4.73
N ALA A 83 0.89 1.79 -5.43
CA ALA A 83 1.75 2.94 -5.17
C ALA A 83 1.57 3.97 -6.29
N THR A 84 1.15 5.18 -5.95
CA THR A 84 0.87 6.26 -6.91
C THR A 84 1.89 7.38 -6.72
N LYS A 85 2.53 7.80 -7.81
CA LYS A 85 3.42 8.96 -7.86
C LYS A 85 2.76 10.06 -8.68
N PHE A 86 2.62 11.24 -8.10
CA PHE A 86 2.08 12.43 -8.74
C PHE A 86 3.22 13.32 -9.23
N TYR A 87 3.15 13.78 -10.47
CA TYR A 87 4.15 14.67 -11.06
C TYR A 87 3.64 16.11 -11.06
N LEU A 88 4.28 16.97 -10.26
CA LEU A 88 3.83 18.33 -10.03
C LEU A 88 4.39 19.32 -11.07
N ALA A 89 3.72 20.45 -11.23
CA ALA A 89 4.07 21.46 -12.25
C ALA A 89 5.47 22.09 -12.04
N ASP A 90 5.97 22.10 -10.80
CA ASP A 90 7.31 22.58 -10.46
C ASP A 90 8.42 21.54 -10.72
N GLY A 91 8.06 20.35 -11.22
CA GLY A 91 8.97 19.24 -11.48
C GLY A 91 9.22 18.33 -10.28
N SER A 92 8.68 18.64 -9.10
CA SER A 92 8.74 17.77 -7.94
C SER A 92 7.70 16.64 -8.02
N THR A 93 7.76 15.70 -7.07
CA THR A 93 6.81 14.59 -6.97
C THR A 93 6.33 14.40 -5.54
N THR A 94 5.12 13.87 -5.39
CA THR A 94 4.56 13.40 -4.11
C THR A 94 3.96 12.03 -4.33
N ASP A 95 3.95 11.18 -3.30
CA ASP A 95 3.48 9.80 -3.44
C ASP A 95 2.38 9.45 -2.44
N ILE A 96 1.53 8.50 -2.84
CA ILE A 96 0.64 7.76 -1.95
C ILE A 96 0.98 6.28 -2.12
N VAL A 97 1.35 5.60 -1.04
CA VAL A 97 1.64 4.15 -1.07
C VAL A 97 0.61 3.43 -0.22
N ALA A 98 -0.24 2.63 -0.87
CA ALA A 98 -1.38 1.98 -0.27
C ALA A 98 -1.35 0.46 -0.45
N LEU A 99 -2.05 -0.25 0.42
CA LEU A 99 -2.20 -1.70 0.43
C LEU A 99 -3.68 -2.08 0.45
N SER A 100 -4.01 -3.27 -0.06
CA SER A 100 -5.36 -3.84 0.09
C SER A 100 -5.75 -4.12 1.55
N LEU A 101 -4.79 -4.04 2.46
CA LEU A 101 -4.98 -4.24 3.89
C LEU A 101 -5.59 -2.99 4.56
N PRO A 102 -6.47 -3.17 5.56
CA PRO A 102 -7.09 -2.05 6.27
C PRO A 102 -6.21 -1.46 7.38
N CYS A 103 -5.25 -2.24 7.88
CA CYS A 103 -4.31 -1.89 8.93
C CYS A 103 -3.01 -2.69 8.73
N PHE A 104 -2.00 -2.42 9.57
CA PHE A 104 -0.73 -3.14 9.56
C PHE A 104 -0.63 -4.17 10.68
N PHE A 105 0.34 -5.08 10.56
CA PHE A 105 0.49 -6.19 11.49
C PHE A 105 1.03 -5.77 12.86
N VAL A 106 1.89 -4.76 12.90
CA VAL A 106 2.68 -4.37 14.08
C VAL A 106 2.81 -2.84 14.17
N ARG A 107 3.19 -2.33 15.34
CA ARG A 107 3.28 -0.88 15.63
C ARG A 107 4.67 -0.30 15.48
N THR A 108 5.71 -1.14 15.55
CA THR A 108 7.11 -0.69 15.54
C THR A 108 7.96 -1.48 14.54
N PRO A 109 9.04 -0.89 14.01
CA PRO A 109 9.95 -1.60 13.12
C PRO A 109 10.64 -2.79 13.79
N GLU A 110 10.91 -2.72 15.09
CA GLU A 110 11.45 -3.82 15.89
C GLU A 110 10.47 -5.01 15.92
N ASP A 111 9.20 -4.75 16.24
CA ASP A 111 8.16 -5.78 16.21
C ASP A 111 7.97 -6.34 14.79
N PHE A 112 8.19 -5.54 13.75
CA PHE A 112 8.14 -6.01 12.36
C PHE A 112 9.23 -7.05 12.08
N ILE A 113 10.46 -6.78 12.52
CA ILE A 113 11.58 -7.72 12.41
C ILE A 113 11.24 -9.01 13.17
N ASP A 114 10.81 -8.89 14.41
CA ASP A 114 10.52 -10.06 15.26
C ASP A 114 9.35 -10.88 14.72
N PHE A 115 8.29 -10.23 14.22
CA PHE A 115 7.16 -10.90 13.59
C PHE A 115 7.55 -11.61 12.29
N ALA A 116 8.38 -10.98 11.46
CA ALA A 116 8.87 -11.59 10.23
C ALA A 116 9.73 -12.83 10.55
N LEU A 117 10.64 -12.74 11.53
CA LEU A 117 11.48 -13.87 11.94
C LEU A 117 10.67 -14.99 12.60
N ALA A 118 9.65 -14.67 13.39
CA ALA A 118 8.74 -15.67 13.97
C ALA A 118 7.96 -16.44 12.89
N ARG A 119 7.67 -15.78 11.75
CA ARG A 119 6.96 -16.35 10.60
C ARG A 119 7.88 -16.95 9.53
N LYS A 120 9.19 -16.95 9.74
CA LYS A 120 10.15 -17.56 8.83
C LYS A 120 9.78 -19.03 8.56
N PRO A 121 9.56 -19.42 7.29
CA PRO A 121 9.32 -20.82 6.95
C PRO A 121 10.49 -21.72 7.34
N ASP A 122 10.19 -22.85 7.98
CA ASP A 122 11.18 -23.90 8.21
C ASP A 122 11.60 -24.52 6.87
N PRO A 123 12.90 -24.64 6.55
CA PRO A 123 13.35 -25.16 5.25
C PRO A 123 12.93 -26.61 4.96
N GLY A 124 12.66 -27.42 6.00
CA GLY A 124 12.23 -28.81 5.85
C GLY A 124 10.75 -28.94 5.54
N THR A 125 9.92 -28.06 6.11
CA THR A 125 8.45 -28.14 6.00
C THR A 125 7.82 -27.10 5.08
N GLY A 126 8.53 -26.01 4.77
CA GLY A 126 8.02 -24.85 4.04
C GLY A 126 6.98 -24.02 4.82
N ASN A 127 6.76 -24.31 6.10
CA ASN A 127 5.76 -23.67 6.95
C ASN A 127 6.42 -22.96 8.14
N PRO A 128 5.81 -21.89 8.68
CA PRO A 128 6.30 -21.27 9.91
C PRO A 128 6.17 -22.20 11.11
N ASP A 129 7.03 -21.99 12.09
CA ASP A 129 6.92 -22.63 13.40
C ASP A 129 5.80 -21.97 14.22
N MET A 130 4.68 -22.69 14.38
CA MET A 130 3.49 -22.15 15.06
C MET A 130 3.70 -21.90 16.55
N GLU A 131 4.70 -22.51 17.20
CA GLU A 131 5.05 -22.19 18.59
C GLU A 131 5.67 -20.80 18.68
N LYS A 132 6.56 -20.44 17.75
CA LYS A 132 7.17 -19.10 17.68
C LYS A 132 6.15 -18.03 17.32
N VAL A 133 5.28 -18.31 16.35
CA VAL A 133 4.19 -17.39 15.99
C VAL A 133 3.26 -17.20 17.18
N GLY A 134 2.90 -18.28 17.89
CA GLY A 134 2.06 -18.24 19.08
C GLY A 134 2.69 -17.44 20.22
N ALA A 135 3.99 -17.61 20.45
CA ALA A 135 4.74 -16.84 21.45
C ALA A 135 4.70 -15.34 21.15
N PHE A 136 4.99 -14.94 19.90
CA PHE A 136 4.90 -13.54 19.48
C PHE A 136 3.48 -12.98 19.69
N LEU A 137 2.44 -13.69 19.25
CA LEU A 137 1.06 -13.23 19.43
C LEU A 137 0.64 -13.11 20.89
N GLY A 138 1.23 -13.91 21.79
CA GLY A 138 1.01 -13.82 23.23
C GLY A 138 1.61 -12.55 23.86
N GLU A 139 2.71 -12.04 23.29
CA GLU A 139 3.38 -10.82 23.73
C GLU A 139 2.83 -9.57 23.04
N HIS A 140 2.25 -9.72 21.84
CA HIS A 140 1.73 -8.64 20.99
C HIS A 140 0.22 -8.81 20.69
N PRO A 141 -0.67 -8.61 21.68
CA PRO A 141 -2.11 -8.77 21.50
C PRO A 141 -2.71 -7.86 20.41
N GLU A 142 -2.10 -6.70 20.15
CA GLU A 142 -2.47 -5.80 19.06
C GLU A 142 -2.31 -6.46 17.68
N THR A 143 -1.31 -7.33 17.52
CA THR A 143 -1.09 -8.07 16.27
C THR A 143 -2.22 -9.06 16.07
N GLY A 144 -2.62 -9.76 17.14
CA GLY A 144 -3.77 -10.66 17.13
C GLY A 144 -5.07 -9.96 16.73
N ALA A 145 -5.29 -8.74 17.24
CA ALA A 145 -6.44 -7.92 16.87
C ALA A 145 -6.38 -7.47 15.40
N ALA A 146 -5.24 -6.97 14.94
CA ALA A 146 -5.04 -6.56 13.55
C ALA A 146 -5.28 -7.71 12.55
N LEU A 147 -4.84 -8.93 12.89
CA LEU A 147 -5.03 -10.11 12.06
C LEU A 147 -6.51 -10.44 11.79
N GLN A 148 -7.43 -10.08 12.69
CA GLN A 148 -8.87 -10.26 12.46
C GLN A 148 -9.38 -9.44 11.27
N TYR A 149 -8.77 -8.28 11.01
CA TYR A 149 -9.10 -7.42 9.87
C TYR A 149 -8.27 -7.74 8.64
N ILE A 150 -7.02 -8.18 8.83
CA ILE A 150 -6.10 -8.44 7.74
C ILE A 150 -6.44 -9.74 7.01
N LEU A 151 -6.69 -10.85 7.72
CA LEU A 151 -6.89 -12.15 7.08
C LEU A 151 -8.03 -12.16 6.04
N PRO A 152 -9.21 -11.53 6.28
CA PRO A 152 -10.25 -11.40 5.25
C PRO A 152 -9.82 -10.59 4.02
N ALA A 153 -8.90 -9.62 4.19
CA ALA A 153 -8.39 -8.77 3.11
C ALA A 153 -7.30 -9.46 2.24
N LEU A 154 -6.88 -10.68 2.60
CA LEU A 154 -5.92 -11.49 1.84
C LEU A 154 -6.58 -12.43 0.83
N ILE A 155 -7.92 -12.48 0.78
CA ILE A 155 -8.62 -13.21 -0.29
C ILE A 155 -8.22 -12.55 -1.63
N PRO A 156 -7.70 -13.31 -2.61
CA PRO A 156 -7.23 -12.73 -3.86
C PRO A 156 -8.34 -11.95 -4.57
N PRO A 157 -8.10 -10.69 -4.97
CA PRO A 157 -9.09 -9.91 -5.70
C PRO A 157 -9.27 -10.47 -7.12
N ARG A 158 -10.42 -10.24 -7.77
CA ARG A 158 -10.60 -10.63 -9.18
C ARG A 158 -9.65 -9.86 -10.11
N SER A 159 -9.29 -8.64 -9.74
CA SER A 159 -8.40 -7.75 -10.48
C SER A 159 -7.68 -6.81 -9.51
N TYR A 160 -6.52 -6.28 -9.91
CA TYR A 160 -5.97 -5.09 -9.24
C TYR A 160 -6.96 -3.91 -9.26
N ALA A 161 -7.85 -3.85 -10.25
CA ALA A 161 -8.88 -2.84 -10.43
C ALA A 161 -10.16 -3.06 -9.60
N THR A 162 -10.28 -4.17 -8.86
CA THR A 162 -11.50 -4.52 -8.10
C THR A 162 -11.26 -4.68 -6.60
N CYS A 163 -10.26 -3.99 -6.05
CA CYS A 163 -10.08 -3.92 -4.61
C CYS A 163 -9.76 -2.50 -4.14
N VAL A 164 -10.08 -2.27 -2.88
CA VAL A 164 -9.76 -1.03 -2.18
C VAL A 164 -8.30 -1.06 -1.76
N TYR A 165 -7.61 0.08 -1.86
CA TYR A 165 -6.28 0.25 -1.31
C TYR A 165 -6.25 1.35 -0.26
N ASN A 166 -5.79 1.03 0.94
CA ASN A 166 -5.69 1.95 2.07
C ASN A 166 -4.22 2.34 2.27
N SER A 167 -3.97 3.62 2.51
CA SER A 167 -2.64 4.11 2.90
C SER A 167 -2.13 3.54 4.21
N ILE A 168 -3.04 2.98 5.02
CA ILE A 168 -2.86 2.49 6.40
C ILE A 168 -2.51 3.60 7.38
N HIS A 169 -1.46 4.36 7.09
CA HIS A 169 -0.95 5.44 7.92
C HIS A 169 -1.81 6.69 7.79
N SER A 170 -1.77 7.51 8.84
CA SER A 170 -2.49 8.78 8.88
C SER A 170 -1.61 9.93 8.38
N PHE A 171 -2.27 10.89 7.74
CA PHE A 171 -1.67 12.12 7.23
C PHE A 171 -2.53 13.31 7.65
N ARG A 172 -1.92 14.45 7.95
CA ARG A 172 -2.63 15.69 8.22
C ARG A 172 -2.77 16.48 6.93
N LEU A 173 -4.00 16.76 6.53
CA LEU A 173 -4.32 17.67 5.43
C LEU A 173 -4.56 19.06 5.99
N THR A 174 -3.74 20.03 5.58
CA THR A 174 -3.81 21.41 6.05
C THR A 174 -4.09 22.35 4.88
N PRO A 175 -5.22 23.08 4.88
CA PRO A 175 -5.50 24.09 3.85
C PRO A 175 -4.50 25.24 3.91
N GLY A 176 -4.51 26.12 2.90
CA GLY A 176 -3.62 27.30 2.89
C GLY A 176 -3.81 28.22 4.10
N ASP A 177 -5.04 28.30 4.60
CA ASP A 177 -5.42 29.00 5.84
C ASP A 177 -6.30 28.08 6.69
N GLY A 178 -5.91 27.80 7.94
CA GLY A 178 -6.73 27.06 8.91
C GLY A 178 -6.04 25.84 9.55
N ASP A 179 -6.79 25.14 10.38
CA ASP A 179 -6.31 23.94 11.09
C ASP A 179 -6.43 22.70 10.20
N GLY A 180 -5.36 21.89 10.19
CA GLY A 180 -5.35 20.64 9.43
C GLY A 180 -6.08 19.49 10.13
N ARG A 181 -6.62 18.57 9.34
CA ARG A 181 -7.35 17.37 9.80
C ARG A 181 -6.54 16.11 9.52
N TRP A 182 -6.52 15.18 10.48
CA TRP A 182 -5.94 13.85 10.28
C TRP A 182 -6.87 13.00 9.41
N VAL A 183 -6.29 12.34 8.41
CA VAL A 183 -7.00 11.49 7.47
C VAL A 183 -6.22 10.20 7.20
N ARG A 184 -6.92 9.17 6.73
CA ARG A 184 -6.31 8.03 6.02
C ARG A 184 -6.83 8.02 4.59
N TYR A 185 -5.93 7.94 3.62
CA TYR A 185 -6.30 7.84 2.21
C TYR A 185 -6.80 6.45 1.86
N ARG A 186 -7.77 6.41 0.95
CA ARG A 186 -8.34 5.20 0.36
C ARG A 186 -8.56 5.37 -1.13
N TRP A 187 -8.02 4.45 -1.94
CA TRP A 187 -8.40 4.29 -3.34
C TRP A 187 -9.60 3.36 -3.41
N VAL A 188 -10.70 3.85 -3.98
CA VAL A 188 -11.95 3.12 -4.15
C VAL A 188 -12.12 2.80 -5.64
N PRO A 189 -12.16 1.52 -6.04
CA PRO A 189 -12.30 1.14 -7.44
C PRO A 189 -13.69 1.50 -7.98
N GLU A 190 -13.75 2.12 -9.15
CA GLU A 190 -15.04 2.37 -9.82
C GLU A 190 -15.70 1.07 -10.30
N ALA A 191 -14.90 0.05 -10.64
CA ALA A 191 -15.38 -1.26 -11.04
C ALA A 191 -16.04 -2.06 -9.89
N GLY A 192 -16.04 -1.52 -8.66
CA GLY A 192 -16.53 -2.20 -7.47
C GLY A 192 -15.48 -3.10 -6.83
N VAL A 193 -15.81 -3.63 -5.64
CA VAL A 193 -14.94 -4.56 -4.90
C VAL A 193 -15.38 -5.99 -5.20
N GLU A 194 -14.47 -6.80 -5.72
CA GLU A 194 -14.73 -8.20 -6.06
C GLU A 194 -13.48 -9.06 -5.84
N ASN A 195 -13.69 -10.19 -5.15
CA ASN A 195 -12.70 -11.23 -4.92
C ASN A 195 -12.95 -12.44 -5.81
N LEU A 196 -11.91 -13.25 -6.04
CA LEU A 196 -12.11 -14.56 -6.65
C LEU A 196 -13.04 -15.43 -5.77
N PRO A 197 -14.05 -16.09 -6.35
CA PRO A 197 -14.80 -17.15 -5.70
C PRO A 197 -13.87 -18.25 -5.20
N GLU A 198 -14.22 -18.87 -4.08
CA GLU A 198 -13.40 -19.89 -3.42
C GLU A 198 -13.02 -21.04 -4.36
N GLU A 199 -13.96 -21.46 -5.21
CA GLU A 199 -13.82 -22.52 -6.19
C GLU A 199 -12.95 -22.15 -7.41
N GLU A 200 -12.74 -20.85 -7.67
CA GLU A 200 -11.92 -20.36 -8.80
C GLU A 200 -10.44 -20.19 -8.42
N ILE A 201 -10.14 -20.01 -7.12
CA ILE A 201 -8.79 -19.63 -6.66
C ILE A 201 -7.71 -20.62 -7.11
N GLU A 202 -7.89 -21.93 -6.88
CA GLU A 202 -6.87 -22.93 -7.22
C GLU A 202 -6.66 -23.10 -8.73
N GLY A 203 -7.69 -22.81 -9.53
CA GLY A 203 -7.65 -22.93 -10.99
C GLY A 203 -7.19 -21.67 -11.73
N ALA A 204 -7.11 -20.53 -11.04
CA ALA A 204 -6.66 -19.27 -11.62
C ALA A 204 -5.20 -19.35 -12.11
N SER A 205 -4.90 -18.66 -13.21
CA SER A 205 -3.53 -18.49 -13.70
C SER A 205 -2.64 -17.91 -12.59
N ALA A 206 -1.38 -18.33 -12.51
CA ALA A 206 -0.42 -17.74 -11.57
C ALA A 206 -0.15 -16.24 -11.84
N GLU A 207 -0.55 -15.73 -13.02
CA GLU A 207 -0.31 -14.36 -13.47
C GLU A 207 -1.60 -13.59 -13.78
N TYR A 208 -2.76 -14.09 -13.33
CA TYR A 208 -4.06 -13.58 -13.74
C TYR A 208 -4.27 -12.09 -13.45
N LEU A 209 -3.68 -11.54 -12.38
CA LEU A 209 -3.82 -10.11 -12.07
C LEU A 209 -3.01 -9.25 -13.05
N GLN A 210 -1.86 -9.76 -13.50
CA GLN A 210 -1.02 -9.12 -14.50
C GLN A 210 -1.67 -9.16 -15.88
N GLU A 211 -2.33 -10.27 -16.21
CA GLU A 211 -3.06 -10.45 -17.47
C GLU A 211 -4.28 -9.52 -17.50
N ASP A 212 -5.16 -9.61 -16.49
CA ASP A 212 -6.40 -8.86 -16.41
C ASP A 212 -6.16 -7.33 -16.44
N ILE A 213 -5.18 -6.81 -15.68
CA ILE A 213 -4.95 -5.35 -15.67
C ILE A 213 -4.47 -4.84 -17.04
N ARG A 214 -3.70 -5.62 -17.80
CA ARG A 214 -3.28 -5.23 -19.16
C ARG A 214 -4.46 -5.13 -20.09
N GLU A 215 -5.39 -6.07 -20.01
CA GLU A 215 -6.62 -6.06 -20.81
C GLU A 215 -7.52 -4.89 -20.43
N ARG A 216 -7.71 -4.61 -19.13
CA ARG A 216 -8.58 -3.52 -18.66
C ARG A 216 -8.07 -2.13 -19.00
N LEU A 217 -6.76 -1.95 -19.13
CA LEU A 217 -6.18 -0.63 -19.45
C LEU A 217 -6.63 -0.12 -20.82
N ASP A 218 -7.04 -1.00 -21.74
CA ASP A 218 -7.56 -0.61 -23.06
C ASP A 218 -8.88 0.20 -22.95
N ASP A 219 -9.71 -0.10 -21.95
CA ASP A 219 -10.98 0.60 -21.66
C ASP A 219 -10.84 1.70 -20.58
N GLY A 220 -9.66 1.79 -19.97
CA GLY A 220 -9.35 2.67 -18.86
C GLY A 220 -9.73 2.08 -17.50
N VAL A 221 -8.79 2.15 -16.55
CA VAL A 221 -8.99 1.71 -15.17
C VAL A 221 -9.13 2.94 -14.26
N ARG A 222 -10.21 3.00 -13.47
CA ARG A 222 -10.53 4.19 -12.66
C ARG A 222 -10.68 3.91 -11.17
N PHE A 223 -10.22 4.85 -10.36
CA PHE A 223 -10.36 4.85 -8.91
C PHE A 223 -10.69 6.25 -8.41
N ARG A 224 -11.50 6.34 -7.36
CA ARG A 224 -11.65 7.58 -6.58
C ARG A 224 -10.68 7.59 -5.41
N LEU A 225 -10.01 8.71 -5.19
CA LEU A 225 -9.23 8.96 -3.98
C LEU A 225 -10.14 9.58 -2.93
N VAL A 226 -10.22 8.96 -1.76
CA VAL A 226 -11.01 9.42 -0.63
C VAL A 226 -10.11 9.64 0.57
N ALA A 227 -10.31 10.76 1.27
CA ALA A 227 -9.76 11.02 2.59
C ALA A 227 -10.82 10.69 3.63
N ARG A 228 -10.61 9.62 4.39
CA ARG A 228 -11.41 9.31 5.56
C ARG A 228 -10.89 10.14 6.73
N VAL A 229 -11.74 10.91 7.40
CA VAL A 229 -11.33 11.84 8.47
C VAL A 229 -11.32 11.14 9.84
N ALA A 230 -10.27 11.40 10.63
CA ALA A 230 -10.16 10.93 12.01
C ALA A 230 -11.23 11.59 12.90
N ALA A 231 -11.85 10.81 13.78
CA ALA A 231 -12.64 11.32 14.90
C ALA A 231 -11.77 11.49 16.15
N GLU A 232 -12.33 12.16 17.15
CA GLU A 232 -11.70 12.25 18.47
C GLU A 232 -11.44 10.86 19.05
N GLY A 233 -10.19 10.63 19.50
CA GLY A 233 -9.76 9.36 20.09
C GLY A 233 -9.31 8.29 19.08
N ASP A 234 -9.39 8.55 17.78
CA ASP A 234 -8.83 7.61 16.79
C ASP A 234 -7.30 7.50 16.92
N ALA A 235 -6.81 6.29 16.66
CA ALA A 235 -5.39 5.98 16.59
C ALA A 235 -4.75 6.62 15.35
N VAL A 236 -4.16 7.81 15.49
CA VAL A 236 -3.47 8.51 14.39
C VAL A 236 -2.11 7.85 14.10
N ASP A 237 -1.33 7.57 15.14
CA ASP A 237 0.07 7.10 14.99
C ASP A 237 0.21 5.57 15.13
N ASP A 238 -0.89 4.85 15.32
CA ASP A 238 -0.89 3.38 15.47
C ASP A 238 -1.53 2.73 14.22
N PRO A 239 -0.72 2.07 13.37
CA PRO A 239 -1.21 1.47 12.14
C PRO A 239 -1.89 0.12 12.36
N THR A 240 -1.81 -0.49 13.54
CA THR A 240 -2.45 -1.79 13.84
C THR A 240 -3.93 -1.66 14.11
N VAL A 241 -4.39 -0.46 14.46
CA VAL A 241 -5.78 -0.18 14.78
C VAL A 241 -6.46 0.44 13.55
N PRO A 242 -7.35 -0.30 12.85
CA PRO A 242 -8.20 0.33 11.85
C PRO A 242 -9.19 1.28 12.54
N TRP A 243 -9.47 2.42 11.92
CA TRP A 243 -10.53 3.29 12.43
C TRP A 243 -11.90 2.63 12.26
N PRO A 244 -12.77 2.63 13.30
CA PRO A 244 -14.06 1.94 13.27
C PRO A 244 -14.95 2.29 12.07
N ASP A 245 -15.42 1.27 11.37
CA ASP A 245 -16.43 1.40 10.31
C ASP A 245 -17.75 1.96 10.87
N GLY A 246 -18.31 2.98 10.22
CA GLY A 246 -19.47 3.73 10.69
C GLY A 246 -19.70 4.98 9.84
N GLU A 247 -20.61 5.87 10.26
CA GLU A 247 -20.78 7.19 9.65
C GLU A 247 -19.52 8.04 9.90
N ARG A 248 -18.57 7.94 8.99
CA ARG A 248 -17.33 8.72 8.96
C ARG A 248 -17.44 9.76 7.87
N GLU A 249 -16.90 10.94 8.13
CA GLU A 249 -16.69 11.93 7.08
C GLU A 249 -15.66 11.34 6.09
N GLU A 250 -16.13 11.06 4.88
CA GLU A 250 -15.29 10.68 3.74
C GLU A 250 -15.34 11.82 2.73
N LEU A 251 -14.18 12.39 2.46
CA LEU A 251 -14.01 13.53 1.57
C LEU A 251 -13.38 13.05 0.27
N GLU A 252 -14.05 13.28 -0.84
CA GLU A 252 -13.47 12.96 -2.15
C GLU A 252 -12.36 13.95 -2.49
N LEU A 253 -11.20 13.41 -2.85
CA LEU A 253 -10.02 14.18 -3.22
C LEU A 253 -9.85 14.27 -4.74
N GLY A 254 -10.40 13.31 -5.48
CA GLY A 254 -10.36 13.30 -6.95
C GLY A 254 -10.44 11.90 -7.54
N GLU A 255 -10.25 11.84 -8.85
CA GLU A 255 -10.38 10.65 -9.67
C GLU A 255 -9.05 10.34 -10.36
N LEU A 256 -8.69 9.07 -10.38
CA LEU A 256 -7.55 8.51 -11.09
C LEU A 256 -8.07 7.76 -12.32
N GLU A 257 -7.48 8.02 -13.48
CA GLU A 257 -7.68 7.24 -14.70
C GLU A 257 -6.34 6.73 -15.22
N LEU A 258 -6.21 5.41 -15.36
CA LEU A 258 -5.05 4.73 -15.95
C LEU A 258 -5.40 4.27 -17.36
N THR A 259 -4.55 4.60 -18.32
CA THR A 259 -4.84 4.43 -19.76
C THR A 259 -3.80 3.59 -20.50
N GLY A 260 -2.79 3.06 -19.80
CA GLY A 260 -1.80 2.18 -20.40
C GLY A 260 -0.67 1.83 -19.45
N LEU A 261 0.24 0.98 -19.92
CA LEU A 261 1.46 0.64 -19.21
C LEU A 261 2.48 1.79 -19.28
N ASP A 262 3.20 2.02 -18.18
CA ASP A 262 4.42 2.81 -18.22
C ASP A 262 5.60 1.88 -18.52
N THR A 263 5.97 1.81 -19.80
CA THR A 263 7.08 0.98 -20.29
C THR A 263 8.41 1.72 -20.33
N THR A 264 8.45 2.96 -19.84
CA THR A 264 9.63 3.84 -19.91
C THR A 264 10.48 3.83 -18.64
N ARG A 265 9.94 3.25 -17.55
CA ARG A 265 10.54 3.11 -16.22
C ARG A 265 10.65 1.64 -15.86
N GLU A 266 11.47 1.29 -14.86
CA GLU A 266 11.68 -0.12 -14.48
C GLU A 266 12.23 -0.98 -15.63
N THR A 267 13.04 -0.35 -16.50
CA THR A 267 13.81 -1.02 -17.55
C THR A 267 15.29 -1.02 -17.18
N GLY A 268 15.93 -2.20 -17.20
CA GLY A 268 17.33 -2.34 -16.77
C GLY A 268 17.49 -2.08 -15.28
N ASP A 269 18.43 -1.21 -14.89
CA ASP A 269 18.73 -0.90 -13.49
C ASP A 269 17.88 0.26 -12.92
N ASP A 270 16.92 0.78 -13.69
CA ASP A 270 16.11 1.93 -13.30
C ASP A 270 14.95 1.52 -12.40
N VAL A 271 15.12 1.55 -11.07
CA VAL A 271 14.01 1.22 -10.16
C VAL A 271 13.28 2.47 -9.68
N LEU A 272 11.97 2.54 -9.95
CA LEU A 272 11.13 3.64 -9.45
C LEU A 272 10.81 3.42 -7.96
N VAL A 273 11.27 4.35 -7.13
CA VAL A 273 10.99 4.35 -5.68
C VAL A 273 9.76 5.20 -5.36
N PHE A 274 8.78 4.57 -4.72
CA PHE A 274 7.61 5.23 -4.15
C PHE A 274 7.80 5.35 -2.64
N ASP A 275 7.69 6.54 -2.09
CA ASP A 275 7.99 6.83 -0.69
C ASP A 275 6.79 7.54 -0.02
N PRO A 276 6.12 6.93 0.95
CA PRO A 276 4.95 7.53 1.59
C PRO A 276 5.26 8.80 2.40
N THR A 277 6.53 9.06 2.71
CA THR A 277 6.96 10.31 3.36
C THR A 277 7.33 11.41 2.36
N ARG A 278 7.33 11.10 1.06
CA ARG A 278 7.46 12.10 -0.01
C ARG A 278 6.15 12.84 -0.18
N VAL A 279 5.93 13.77 0.74
CA VAL A 279 4.76 14.65 0.81
C VAL A 279 5.09 16.04 0.25
N THR A 280 4.06 16.86 0.06
CA THR A 280 4.16 18.25 -0.41
C THR A 280 3.46 19.20 0.57
N SER A 281 3.55 20.50 0.33
CA SER A 281 2.90 21.52 1.17
C SER A 281 1.44 21.18 1.45
N GLY A 282 0.97 21.38 2.68
CA GLY A 282 -0.39 21.04 3.08
C GLY A 282 -0.62 19.55 3.41
N ILE A 283 0.42 18.71 3.38
CA ILE A 283 0.37 17.31 3.83
C ILE A 283 1.51 17.06 4.81
N GLU A 284 1.17 16.50 5.97
CA GLU A 284 2.14 16.11 7.00
C GLU A 284 1.93 14.63 7.36
N PRO A 285 2.98 13.79 7.42
CA PRO A 285 2.86 12.43 7.93
C PRO A 285 2.58 12.43 9.45
N SER A 286 1.85 11.42 9.94
CA SER A 286 1.73 11.13 11.37
C SER A 286 3.07 10.73 12.00
N ASP A 287 3.13 10.61 13.32
CA ASP A 287 4.31 10.17 14.07
C ASP A 287 4.45 8.64 14.11
N ASP A 288 3.72 7.92 13.26
CA ASP A 288 3.76 6.46 13.12
C ASP A 288 5.20 5.96 12.81
N PRO A 289 5.83 5.17 13.71
CA PRO A 289 7.18 4.67 13.51
C PRO A 289 7.35 3.77 12.28
N ILE A 290 6.30 3.02 11.89
CA ILE A 290 6.30 2.22 10.66
C ILE A 290 6.30 3.12 9.44
N LEU A 291 5.57 4.24 9.45
CA LEU A 291 5.57 5.18 8.34
C LEU A 291 6.98 5.74 8.09
N HIS A 292 7.66 6.18 9.15
CA HIS A 292 8.97 6.83 9.04
C HIS A 292 10.13 5.90 8.68
N ILE A 293 10.06 4.60 9.01
CA ILE A 293 11.12 3.65 8.61
C ILE A 293 11.08 3.31 7.12
N ARG A 294 9.92 3.44 6.47
CA ARG A 294 9.69 2.98 5.09
C ARG A 294 10.56 3.68 4.06
N SER A 295 10.81 4.99 4.18
CA SER A 295 11.68 5.73 3.26
C SER A 295 13.09 5.12 3.21
N TYR A 296 13.66 4.84 4.38
CA TYR A 296 14.97 4.19 4.49
C TYR A 296 14.95 2.75 3.98
N ALA A 297 13.94 1.96 4.35
CA ALA A 297 13.83 0.57 3.91
C ALA A 297 13.72 0.48 2.37
N TYR A 298 12.96 1.39 1.75
CA TYR A 298 12.83 1.45 0.29
C TYR A 298 14.12 1.85 -0.41
N SER A 299 14.95 2.68 0.23
CA SER A 299 16.25 3.08 -0.35
C SER A 299 17.29 1.97 -0.39
N VAL A 300 17.14 0.92 0.43
CA VAL A 300 18.07 -0.24 0.51
C VAL A 300 17.45 -1.54 0.00
N SER A 301 16.20 -1.48 -0.48
CA SER A 301 15.43 -2.65 -0.92
C SER A 301 15.53 -2.93 -2.43
N VAL A 302 16.17 -2.05 -3.19
CA VAL A 302 16.23 -2.08 -4.67
C VAL A 302 17.64 -1.89 -5.19
#